data_AF-A0A6G2DCD4-F1
#
_entry.id   AF-A0A6G2DCD4-F1
#
_cell.length_a   1.000
_cell.length_b   1.000
_cell.length_c   1.000
_cell.angle_alpha   90.00
_cell.angle_beta   90.00
_cell.angle_gamma   90.00
#
_symmetry.space_group_name_H-M   'P 1'
#
loop_
_entity.id
_entity.type
_entity.pdbx_description
1 polymer ?
#
loop_
_entity_poly.entity_id
_entity_poly.type
_entity_poly.pdbx_seq_one_letter_code
_entity_poly.pdbx_strand_id
1 'polypeptide(L)' 'AIAGSDEFAQVNGQIIDLRKAAANTMLFDGKPLNEDDIDFITSVLSAHFKSKGER' A
#
# COMPACT_ATOMS: atom_id res chain seq x y z
N ALA A 1 -12.56 3.78 13.84
CA ALA A 1 -11.72 2.95 12.96
C ALA A 1 -10.28 3.10 13.44
N ILE A 2 -9.63 2.01 13.82
CA ILE A 2 -8.17 2.02 13.98
C ILE A 2 -7.59 2.16 12.57
N ALA A 3 -7.19 3.36 12.17
CA ALA A 3 -6.31 3.52 11.01
C ALA A 3 -4.98 2.88 11.43
N GLY A 4 -4.90 1.57 11.25
CA GLY A 4 -3.82 0.74 11.73
C GLY A 4 -2.53 1.19 11.04
N SER A 5 -1.44 1.17 11.79
CA SER A 5 -0.05 1.31 11.36
C SER A 5 0.37 0.57 10.08
N ASP A 6 -0.51 -0.24 9.51
CA ASP A 6 -0.30 -1.06 8.33
C ASP A 6 -0.37 -0.27 7.03
N GLU A 7 -1.00 0.91 7.01
CA GLU A 7 -1.09 1.74 5.80
C GLU A 7 0.18 2.56 5.53
N PHE A 8 1.15 2.59 6.47
CA PHE A 8 2.38 3.36 6.35
C PHE A 8 3.61 2.43 6.33
N ALA A 9 4.46 2.58 5.32
CA ALA A 9 5.74 1.86 5.22
C ALA A 9 6.92 2.83 5.23
N GLN A 10 8.01 2.44 5.90
CA GLN A 10 9.26 3.18 5.80
C GLN A 10 10.12 2.61 4.67
N VAL A 11 10.41 3.42 3.66
CA VAL A 11 11.25 3.05 2.51
C VAL A 11 12.38 4.08 2.40
N ASN A 12 13.63 3.64 2.47
CA ASN A 12 14.82 4.51 2.41
C ASN A 12 14.78 5.69 3.42
N GLY A 13 14.19 5.48 4.61
CA GLY A 13 14.03 6.51 5.64
C GLY A 13 12.82 7.44 5.45
N GLN A 14 12.08 7.34 4.34
CA GLN A 14 10.85 8.09 4.10
C GLN A 14 9.63 7.27 4.49
N ILE A 15 8.65 7.90 5.13
CA ILE A 15 7.35 7.29 5.43
C ILE A 15 6.45 7.47 4.21
N ILE A 16 5.99 6.34 3.65
CA ILE A 16 5.10 6.28 2.49
C ILE A 16 3.73 5.79 2.95
N ASP A 17 2.69 6.51 2.57
CA ASP A 17 1.30 6.06 2.65
C ASP A 17 1.02 5.11 1.48
N LEU A 18 0.91 3.82 1.79
CA LEU A 18 0.72 2.75 0.83
C LEU A 18 -0.64 2.83 0.14
N ARG A 19 -1.67 3.27 0.86
CA ARG A 19 -3.03 3.43 0.31
C ARG A 19 -3.05 4.55 -0.72
N LYS A 20 -2.44 5.69 -0.39
CA LYS A 20 -2.29 6.81 -1.32
C LYS A 20 -1.41 6.46 -2.52
N ALA A 21 -0.37 5.65 -2.32
CA ALA A 21 0.45 5.15 -3.42
C ALA A 21 -0.39 4.27 -4.36
N ALA A 22 -1.15 3.30 -3.82
CA ALA A 22 -2.03 2.43 -4.59
C ALA A 22 -3.10 3.21 -5.37
N ALA A 23 -3.75 4.19 -4.73
CA ALA A 23 -4.81 5.00 -5.34
C ALA A 23 -4.34 5.88 -6.52
N ASN A 24 -3.02 6.15 -6.63
CA ASN A 24 -2.44 6.88 -7.77
C ASN A 24 -2.02 5.95 -8.92
N THR A 25 -2.32 4.66 -8.86
CA THR A 25 -2.04 3.70 -9.93
C THR A 25 -3.28 3.36 -10.74
N MET A 26 -3.09 2.79 -11.93
CA MET A 26 -4.17 2.33 -12.81
C MET A 26 -4.03 0.82 -13.03
N LEU A 27 -5.14 0.15 -13.28
CA LEU A 27 -5.14 -1.24 -13.73
C LEU A 27 -4.47 -1.35 -15.12
N PHE A 28 -4.03 -2.55 -15.46
CA PHE A 28 -3.36 -2.82 -16.74
C PHE A 28 -4.26 -2.54 -17.96
N ASP A 29 -5.58 -2.54 -17.78
CA ASP A 29 -6.57 -2.21 -18.79
C ASP A 29 -6.89 -0.70 -18.85
N GLY A 30 -6.18 0.12 -18.06
CA GLY A 30 -6.34 1.56 -17.99
C GLY A 30 -7.52 2.02 -17.13
N LYS A 31 -8.25 1.11 -16.49
CA LYS A 31 -9.34 1.48 -15.58
C LYS A 31 -8.79 2.00 -14.25
N PRO A 32 -9.51 2.94 -13.60
CA PRO A 32 -9.20 3.31 -12.23
C PRO A 32 -9.41 2.11 -11.31
N LEU A 33 -8.60 2.04 -10.26
CA LEU A 33 -8.79 1.07 -9.18
C LEU A 33 -10.07 1.40 -8.40
N ASN A 34 -10.82 0.37 -7.99
CA ASN A 34 -11.90 0.53 -7.03
C ASN A 34 -11.37 0.40 -5.58
N GLU A 35 -12.24 0.60 -4.58
CA GLU A 35 -11.84 0.52 -3.16
C GLU A 35 -11.33 -0.87 -2.77
N ASP A 36 -11.93 -1.94 -3.29
CA ASP A 36 -11.50 -3.32 -3.02
C ASP A 36 -10.09 -3.60 -3.58
N ASP A 37 -9.80 -3.10 -4.79
CA ASP A 37 -8.49 -3.22 -5.41
C ASP A 37 -7.43 -2.43 -4.61
N ILE A 38 -7.78 -1.23 -4.15
CA ILE A 38 -6.90 -0.38 -3.33
C ILE A 38 -6.59 -1.08 -2.00
N ASP A 39 -7.60 -1.65 -1.33
CA ASP A 39 -7.42 -2.35 -0.07
C ASP A 39 -6.57 -3.63 -0.24
N PHE A 40 -6.77 -4.36 -1.36
CA PHE A 40 -5.97 -5.53 -1.69
C PHE A 40 -4.49 -5.16 -1.94
N ILE A 41 -4.22 -4.18 -2.80
CA ILE A 41 -2.86 -3.73 -3.12
C ILE A 41 -2.17 -3.21 -1.87
N THR A 42 -2.88 -2.42 -1.05
CA THR A 42 -2.35 -1.91 0.22
C THR A 42 -1.92 -3.06 1.12
N SER A 43 -2.78 -4.07 1.31
CA SER A 43 -2.48 -5.24 2.13
C SER A 43 -1.23 -6.01 1.64
N VAL A 44 -1.10 -6.20 0.33
CA VAL A 44 0.08 -6.86 -0.28
C VAL A 44 1.36 -6.05 -0.06
N LEU A 45 1.30 -4.73 -0.27
CA LEU A 45 2.45 -3.84 -0.05
C LEU A 45 2.85 -3.80 1.43
N SER A 46 1.88 -3.71 2.35
CA SER A 46 2.12 -3.74 3.79
C SER A 46 2.85 -5.02 4.20
N ALA A 47 2.42 -6.17 3.69
CA ALA A 47 3.08 -7.46 3.94
C ALA A 47 4.51 -7.49 3.34
N HIS A 48 4.70 -6.97 2.12
CA HIS A 48 6.02 -6.93 1.48
C HIS A 48 7.03 -6.10 2.28
N PHE A 49 6.61 -4.92 2.77
CA PHE A 49 7.49 -4.04 3.54
C PHE A 49 7.72 -4.53 4.98
N LYS A 50 6.72 -5.12 5.64
CA LYS A 50 6.91 -5.80 6.94
C LYS A 50 7.94 -6.92 6.84
N SER A 51 7.85 -7.77 5.81
CA SER A 51 8.80 -8.88 5.61
C SER A 51 10.24 -8.43 5.32
N LYS A 52 10.43 -7.22 4.76
CA LYS A 52 11.76 -6.65 4.51
C LYS A 52 12.38 -5.94 5.71
N GLY A 53 11.58 -5.49 6.68
CA GLY A 53 12.07 -4.90 7.93
C GLY A 53 12.57 -5.93 8.96
N GLU A 54 12.26 -7.21 8.77
CA GLU A 54 12.66 -8.32 9.66
C GLU A 54 13.94 -9.05 9.22
N ARG A 55 14.75 -8.47 8.33
CA ARG A 55 16.05 -9.03 7.91
C ARG A 55 17.23 -8.11 8.24
#